data_AF-A0A8S9PCT3-F1
#
_entry.id   AF-A0A8S9PCT3-F1
#
_cell.length_a   1.000
_cell.length_b   1.000
_cell.length_c   1.000
_cell.angle_alpha   90.00
_cell.angle_beta   90.00
_cell.angle_gamma   90.00
#
_symmetry.space_group_name_H-M   'P 1'
#
loop_
_entity.id
_entity.type
_entity.pdbx_description
1 polymer ?
#
loop_
_entity_poly.entity_id
_entity_poly.type
_entity_poly.pdbx_seq_one_letter_code
_entity_poly.pdbx_strand_id
1 'polypeptide(L)'
;MRSCVDFSDALTGFEPVNYKDIRDGTLNTDYSVAIKAGDLNFAKEELSAFKPEILRNFHLLKQQFIELIREERHNDAFDFAQLHLKPFHEDMAFLKQVEEVMSLLVFENISTCPVKDFLGESQWLKTASEVNAAILSSFGKVCYVCELIGPKLQRLLKKLTLNQKQLDERAYEYPRMSDMSTGELIYPEE
;
A
#
# COMPACT_ATOMS: atom_id res chain seq x y z
N MET A 1 -42.06 16.52 5.28
CA MET A 1 -40.70 16.57 5.85
C MET A 1 -40.33 15.13 6.20
N ARG A 2 -39.68 14.40 5.26
CA ARG A 2 -39.25 13.01 5.49
C ARG A 2 -37.78 13.06 5.94
N SER A 3 -37.53 12.49 7.10
CA SER A 3 -36.25 12.48 7.80
C SER A 3 -35.28 11.52 7.10
N CYS A 4 -34.00 11.87 7.04
CA CYS A 4 -32.91 11.09 6.42
C CYS A 4 -32.52 9.80 7.18
N VAL A 5 -33.41 9.22 8.00
CA VAL A 5 -33.09 8.03 8.82
C VAL A 5 -33.39 6.68 8.14
N ASP A 6 -34.01 6.67 6.96
CA ASP A 6 -34.42 5.43 6.27
C ASP A 6 -33.56 5.12 5.04
N PHE A 7 -32.24 5.37 5.09
CA PHE A 7 -31.35 4.70 4.15
C PHE A 7 -31.11 3.28 4.69
N SER A 8 -31.88 2.33 4.15
CA SER A 8 -31.69 0.90 4.38
C SER A 8 -30.23 0.50 4.16
N ASP A 9 -29.63 -0.10 5.19
CA ASP A 9 -28.28 -0.69 5.23
C ASP A 9 -28.00 -1.69 4.09
N ALA A 10 -29.02 -2.07 3.30
CA ALA A 10 -28.91 -2.96 2.16
C ALA A 10 -28.35 -2.32 0.88
N LEU A 11 -28.24 -0.98 0.78
CA LEU A 11 -27.74 -0.30 -0.43
C LEU A 11 -26.27 0.12 -0.37
N THR A 12 -25.62 -0.04 0.79
CA THR A 12 -24.17 0.03 0.91
C THR A 12 -23.67 -1.39 1.16
N GLY A 13 -23.42 -2.16 0.10
CA GLY A 13 -22.63 -3.40 0.17
C GLY A 13 -21.17 -3.18 0.59
N PHE A 14 -20.91 -2.14 1.38
CA PHE A 14 -19.67 -1.81 2.01
C PHE A 14 -19.80 -2.21 3.47
N GLU A 15 -19.18 -3.32 3.85
CA GLU A 15 -18.73 -3.44 5.23
C GLU A 15 -17.82 -2.23 5.50
N PRO A 16 -18.12 -1.43 6.55
CA PRO A 16 -17.35 -0.24 6.82
C PRO A 16 -15.90 -0.66 7.07
N VAL A 17 -14.97 -0.13 6.26
CA VAL A 17 -13.54 -0.25 6.53
C VAL A 17 -13.33 0.24 7.96
N ASN A 18 -12.92 -0.67 8.84
CA ASN A 18 -12.80 -0.41 10.27
C ASN A 18 -11.71 0.65 10.50
N TYR A 19 -12.15 1.90 10.63
CA TYR A 19 -11.29 3.08 10.75
C TYR A 19 -10.43 3.05 12.02
N LYS A 20 -10.75 2.19 12.99
CA LYS A 20 -9.92 1.95 14.19
C LYS A 20 -8.61 1.25 13.84
N ASP A 21 -8.65 0.32 12.89
CA ASP A 21 -7.46 -0.43 12.45
C ASP A 21 -6.45 0.50 11.78
N ILE A 22 -6.92 1.54 11.07
CA ILE A 22 -6.08 2.56 10.43
C ILE A 22 -5.50 3.56 11.45
N ARG A 23 -6.23 3.86 12.53
CA ARG A 23 -5.90 4.96 13.45
C ARG A 23 -5.00 4.56 14.62
N ASP A 24 -5.00 3.29 15.03
CA ASP A 24 -4.26 2.85 16.22
C ASP A 24 -2.77 2.55 15.96
N GLY A 25 -2.27 2.64 14.73
CA GLY A 25 -0.84 2.39 14.42
C GLY A 25 -0.39 0.93 14.60
N THR A 26 -1.25 0.06 15.13
CA THR A 26 -1.04 -1.38 15.31
C THR A 26 -0.82 -2.10 13.98
N LEU A 27 -1.42 -1.59 12.90
CA LEU A 27 -1.33 -2.12 11.55
C LEU A 27 0.06 -1.98 10.89
N ASN A 28 1.04 -1.40 11.58
CA ASN A 28 2.35 -1.09 11.01
C ASN A 28 3.52 -1.44 11.93
N THR A 29 3.30 -1.99 13.13
CA THR A 29 4.40 -2.10 14.10
C THR A 29 5.05 -3.47 14.07
N ASP A 30 4.32 -4.56 14.30
CA ASP A 30 4.99 -5.81 14.69
C ASP A 30 5.64 -6.53 13.51
N TYR A 31 4.96 -6.67 12.36
CA TYR A 31 5.58 -7.25 11.17
C TYR A 31 6.66 -6.33 10.56
N SER A 32 6.49 -4.99 10.61
CA SER A 32 7.49 -4.08 10.04
C SER A 32 8.75 -4.01 10.90
N VAL A 33 8.58 -4.13 12.23
CA VAL A 33 9.68 -4.32 13.19
C VAL A 33 10.37 -5.65 12.94
N ALA A 34 9.63 -6.74 12.72
CA ALA A 34 10.20 -8.05 12.42
C ALA A 34 10.98 -8.08 11.10
N ILE A 35 10.45 -7.48 10.02
CA ILE A 35 11.18 -7.33 8.75
C ILE A 35 12.45 -6.50 8.97
N LYS A 36 12.38 -5.41 9.74
CA LYS A 36 13.58 -4.58 10.04
C LYS A 36 14.59 -5.28 10.95
N ALA A 37 14.12 -6.17 11.82
CA ALA A 37 14.95 -6.98 12.71
C ALA A 37 15.56 -8.20 12.00
N GLY A 38 15.19 -8.45 10.75
CA GLY A 38 15.68 -9.59 9.97
C GLY A 38 14.96 -10.91 10.25
N ASP A 39 13.83 -10.89 10.95
CA ASP A 39 13.02 -12.08 11.21
C ASP A 39 11.89 -12.20 10.17
N LEU A 40 12.21 -12.81 9.04
CA LEU A 40 11.23 -13.02 7.96
C LEU A 40 10.13 -14.01 8.35
N ASN A 41 10.43 -15.00 9.20
CA ASN A 41 9.49 -16.06 9.53
C ASN A 41 8.38 -15.53 10.43
N PHE A 42 8.75 -14.80 11.48
CA PHE A 42 7.79 -14.13 12.35
C PHE A 42 6.96 -13.11 11.55
N ALA A 43 7.61 -12.30 10.70
CA ALA A 43 6.90 -11.34 9.85
C ALA A 43 5.87 -12.03 8.94
N LYS A 44 6.17 -13.20 8.39
CA LYS A 44 5.26 -13.96 7.53
C LYS A 44 4.09 -14.55 8.29
N GLU A 45 4.30 -15.06 9.50
CA GLU A 45 3.22 -15.59 10.34
C GLU A 45 2.21 -14.49 10.65
N GLU A 46 2.70 -13.32 11.08
CA GLU A 46 1.88 -12.15 11.36
C GLU A 46 1.15 -11.62 10.11
N LEU A 47 1.86 -11.52 8.99
CA LEU A 47 1.27 -11.13 7.70
C LEU A 47 0.26 -12.15 7.18
N SER A 48 0.44 -13.44 7.47
CA SER A 48 -0.49 -14.49 7.03
C SER A 48 -1.81 -14.43 7.79
N ALA A 49 -1.75 -14.13 9.10
CA ALA A 49 -2.92 -13.96 9.94
C ALA A 49 -3.70 -12.69 9.57
N PHE A 50 -2.99 -11.65 9.15
CA PHE A 50 -3.57 -10.36 8.83
C PHE A 50 -4.06 -10.24 7.38
N LYS A 51 -3.21 -10.59 6.41
CA LYS A 51 -3.46 -10.37 4.98
C LYS A 51 -2.69 -11.39 4.10
N PRO A 52 -3.22 -12.63 3.95
CA PRO A 52 -2.50 -13.73 3.32
C PRO A 52 -2.15 -13.48 1.84
N GLU A 53 -2.88 -12.63 1.13
CA GLU A 53 -2.56 -12.26 -0.25
C GLU A 53 -1.23 -11.51 -0.39
N ILE A 54 -0.76 -10.84 0.66
CA ILE A 54 0.53 -10.13 0.68
C ILE A 54 1.70 -11.11 0.65
N LEU A 55 1.50 -12.38 1.06
CA LEU A 55 2.53 -13.42 0.94
C LEU A 55 2.94 -13.69 -0.51
N ARG A 56 2.08 -13.33 -1.47
CA ARG A 56 2.37 -13.44 -2.91
C ARG A 56 3.01 -12.17 -3.49
N ASN A 57 3.30 -11.16 -2.67
CA ASN A 57 3.94 -9.94 -3.12
C ASN A 57 5.39 -10.20 -3.58
N PHE A 58 5.75 -9.67 -4.75
CA PHE A 58 7.08 -9.85 -5.33
C PHE A 58 8.22 -9.46 -4.39
N HIS A 59 8.12 -8.34 -3.68
CA HIS A 59 9.20 -7.85 -2.83
C HIS A 59 9.43 -8.75 -1.62
N LEU A 60 8.36 -9.33 -1.05
CA LEU A 60 8.46 -10.29 0.04
C LEU A 60 9.04 -11.63 -0.45
N LEU A 61 8.60 -12.11 -1.61
CA LEU A 61 9.14 -13.33 -2.22
C LEU A 61 10.62 -13.17 -2.58
N LYS A 62 10.99 -12.00 -3.11
CA LYS A 62 12.39 -11.64 -3.38
C LYS A 62 13.23 -11.66 -2.09
N GLN A 63 12.72 -11.10 -0.99
CA GLN A 63 13.44 -11.16 0.29
C GLN A 63 13.62 -12.60 0.76
N GLN A 64 12.59 -13.44 0.65
CA GLN A 64 12.69 -14.85 1.03
C GLN A 64 13.74 -15.59 0.20
N PHE A 65 13.80 -15.33 -1.11
CA PHE A 65 14.85 -15.88 -1.96
C PHE A 65 16.24 -15.41 -1.49
N ILE A 66 16.42 -14.12 -1.19
CA ILE A 66 17.70 -13.57 -0.73
C ILE A 66 18.14 -14.24 0.58
N GLU A 67 17.23 -14.51 1.52
CA GLU A 67 17.56 -15.22 2.76
C GLU A 67 17.97 -16.68 2.49
N LEU A 68 17.31 -17.39 1.55
CA LEU A 68 17.74 -18.74 1.17
C LEU A 68 19.17 -18.75 0.59
N ILE A 69 19.54 -17.73 -0.18
CA ILE A 69 20.90 -17.56 -0.69
C ILE A 69 21.89 -17.27 0.45
N ARG A 70 21.50 -16.45 1.44
CA ARG A 70 22.35 -16.15 2.63
C ARG A 70 22.58 -17.37 3.51
N GLU A 71 21.60 -18.27 3.58
CA GLU A 71 21.71 -19.55 4.29
C GLU A 71 22.51 -20.61 3.49
N GLU A 72 23.06 -20.26 2.32
CA GLU A 72 23.77 -21.17 1.40
C GLU A 72 22.89 -22.33 0.89
N ARG A 73 21.55 -22.18 0.96
CA ARG A 73 20.57 -23.18 0.52
C ARG A 73 20.20 -23.00 -0.94
N HIS A 74 21.21 -23.10 -1.82
CA HIS A 74 21.06 -22.80 -3.25
C HIS A 74 20.02 -23.66 -3.98
N ASN A 75 19.90 -24.95 -3.64
CA ASN A 75 18.90 -25.83 -4.24
C ASN A 75 17.48 -25.40 -3.88
N ASP A 76 17.24 -25.10 -2.59
CA ASP A 76 15.95 -24.62 -2.12
C ASP A 76 15.60 -23.25 -2.74
N ALA A 77 16.60 -22.36 -2.87
CA ALA A 77 16.44 -21.08 -3.54
C ALA A 77 16.06 -21.24 -5.03
N PHE A 78 16.68 -22.20 -5.73
CA PHE A 78 16.35 -22.50 -7.13
C PHE A 78 14.92 -23.00 -7.29
N ASP A 79 14.51 -23.99 -6.49
CA ASP A 79 13.14 -24.53 -6.51
C ASP A 79 12.12 -23.43 -6.14
N PHE A 80 12.45 -22.61 -5.14
CA PHE A 80 11.64 -21.47 -4.73
C PHE A 80 11.46 -20.47 -5.87
N ALA A 81 12.53 -20.12 -6.60
CA ALA A 81 12.46 -19.20 -7.71
C ALA A 81 11.58 -19.73 -8.85
N GLN A 82 11.69 -21.02 -9.18
CA GLN A 82 10.85 -21.63 -10.21
C GLN A 82 9.36 -21.59 -9.85
N LEU A 83 9.05 -21.79 -8.56
CA LEU A 83 7.66 -21.81 -8.09
C LEU A 83 7.08 -20.40 -7.94
N HIS A 84 7.83 -19.47 -7.35
CA HIS A 84 7.31 -18.20 -6.87
C HIS A 84 7.74 -16.98 -7.67
N LEU A 85 8.94 -16.96 -8.24
CA LEU A 85 9.44 -15.82 -9.01
C LEU A 85 9.10 -15.92 -10.50
N LYS A 86 8.93 -17.13 -11.02
CA LYS A 86 8.57 -17.39 -12.42
C LYS A 86 7.37 -16.55 -12.90
N PRO A 87 6.23 -16.43 -12.19
CA PRO A 87 5.10 -15.62 -12.67
C PRO A 87 5.43 -14.15 -12.95
N PHE A 88 6.51 -13.61 -12.37
CA PHE A 88 6.91 -12.22 -12.52
C PHE A 88 7.85 -11.97 -13.70
N HIS A 89 8.32 -13.01 -14.40
CA HIS A 89 9.21 -12.84 -15.56
C HIS A 89 8.49 -12.22 -16.78
N GLU A 90 7.16 -12.30 -16.83
CA GLU A 90 6.37 -11.74 -17.95
C GLU A 90 6.07 -10.25 -17.76
N ASP A 91 6.21 -9.74 -16.54
CA ASP A 91 5.97 -8.34 -16.22
C ASP A 91 7.26 -7.53 -16.35
N MET A 92 7.30 -6.62 -17.33
CA MET A 92 8.43 -5.75 -17.60
C MET A 92 8.84 -4.90 -16.39
N ALA A 93 7.92 -4.61 -15.46
CA ALA A 93 8.23 -3.86 -14.25
C ALA A 93 9.15 -4.65 -13.29
N PHE A 94 9.07 -5.98 -13.30
CA PHE A 94 9.80 -6.86 -12.40
C PHE A 94 10.90 -7.67 -13.08
N LEU A 95 10.84 -7.86 -14.40
CA LEU A 95 11.78 -8.67 -15.17
C LEU A 95 13.25 -8.40 -14.82
N LYS A 96 13.67 -7.13 -14.84
CA LYS A 96 15.05 -6.75 -14.51
C LYS A 96 15.44 -7.19 -13.09
N GLN A 97 14.54 -7.02 -12.13
CA GLN A 97 14.81 -7.43 -10.75
C GLN A 97 14.84 -8.96 -10.60
N VAL A 98 14.03 -9.69 -11.38
CA VAL A 98 14.08 -11.16 -11.42
C VAL A 98 15.43 -11.63 -11.97
N GLU A 99 15.89 -11.08 -13.09
CA GLU A 99 17.20 -11.40 -13.68
C GLU A 99 18.35 -11.12 -12.73
N GLU A 100 18.34 -9.95 -12.08
CA GLU A 100 19.34 -9.55 -11.10
C GLU A 100 19.38 -10.55 -9.92
N VAL A 101 18.23 -10.88 -9.34
CA VAL A 101 18.15 -11.78 -8.20
C VAL A 101 18.53 -13.21 -8.58
N MET A 102 18.14 -13.69 -9.76
CA MET A 102 18.55 -15.01 -10.27
C MET A 102 20.05 -15.10 -10.53
N SER A 103 20.71 -13.99 -10.87
CA SER A 103 22.16 -13.97 -11.04
C SER A 103 22.90 -14.37 -9.77
N LEU A 104 22.33 -14.15 -8.57
CA LEU A 104 22.92 -14.56 -7.29
C LEU A 104 23.15 -16.06 -7.19
N LEU A 105 22.41 -16.90 -7.92
CA LEU A 105 22.62 -18.35 -7.98
C LEU A 105 23.83 -18.75 -8.84
N VAL A 106 24.22 -17.90 -9.78
CA VAL A 106 25.27 -18.20 -10.77
C VAL A 106 26.66 -17.87 -10.23
N PHE A 107 26.77 -16.91 -9.31
CA PHE A 107 28.04 -16.51 -8.75
C PHE A 107 28.42 -17.38 -7.55
N GLU A 108 29.52 -18.14 -7.68
CA GLU A 108 30.11 -18.92 -6.57
C GLU A 108 30.64 -18.02 -5.45
N ASN A 109 31.08 -16.80 -5.78
CA ASN A 109 31.55 -15.82 -4.80
C ASN A 109 30.68 -14.56 -4.85
N ILE A 110 29.89 -14.36 -3.79
CA ILE A 110 29.03 -13.19 -3.60
C ILE A 110 29.80 -11.86 -3.70
N SER A 111 31.08 -11.84 -3.29
CA SER A 111 31.91 -10.63 -3.26
C SER A 111 32.18 -10.06 -4.66
N THR A 112 32.20 -10.93 -5.66
CA THR A 112 32.41 -10.57 -7.08
C THR A 112 31.10 -10.33 -7.83
N CYS A 113 29.96 -10.61 -7.18
CA CYS A 113 28.64 -10.42 -7.76
C CYS A 113 28.31 -8.92 -7.92
N PRO A 114 27.89 -8.47 -9.11
CA PRO A 114 27.54 -7.07 -9.35
C PRO A 114 26.31 -6.61 -8.55
N VAL A 115 25.48 -7.54 -8.08
CA VAL A 115 24.24 -7.27 -7.36
C VAL A 115 24.31 -7.65 -5.87
N LYS A 116 25.53 -7.76 -5.32
CA LYS A 116 25.78 -8.07 -3.90
C LYS A 116 25.08 -7.14 -2.91
N ASP A 117 24.73 -5.93 -3.34
CA ASP A 117 24.02 -4.94 -2.52
C ASP A 117 22.64 -5.43 -2.06
N PHE A 118 22.02 -6.38 -2.79
CA PHE A 118 20.79 -7.05 -2.32
C PHE A 118 20.98 -7.84 -1.04
N LEU A 119 22.21 -8.27 -0.74
CA LEU A 119 22.55 -8.98 0.49
C LEU A 119 22.93 -8.03 1.63
N GLY A 120 22.84 -6.72 1.43
CA GLY A 120 23.01 -5.74 2.50
C GLY A 120 21.76 -5.60 3.38
N GLU A 121 21.94 -5.14 4.61
CA GLU A 121 20.83 -4.88 5.56
C GLU A 121 19.83 -3.83 5.04
N SER A 122 20.28 -2.91 4.18
CA SER A 122 19.39 -1.92 3.55
C SER A 122 18.26 -2.54 2.72
N GLN A 123 18.42 -3.79 2.29
CA GLN A 123 17.39 -4.49 1.52
C GLN A 123 16.16 -4.81 2.37
N TRP A 124 16.33 -5.12 3.66
CA TRP A 124 15.22 -5.34 4.59
C TRP A 124 14.36 -4.08 4.77
N LEU A 125 14.99 -2.91 4.87
CA LEU A 125 14.27 -1.64 4.98
C LEU A 125 13.46 -1.34 3.70
N LYS A 126 14.05 -1.61 2.53
CA LYS A 126 13.34 -1.49 1.24
C LYS A 126 12.16 -2.45 1.17
N THR A 127 12.36 -3.72 1.52
CA THR A 127 11.30 -4.74 1.57
C THR A 127 10.18 -4.32 2.51
N ALA A 128 10.49 -3.84 3.72
CA ALA A 128 9.49 -3.35 4.66
C ALA A 128 8.67 -2.19 4.07
N SER A 129 9.33 -1.24 3.39
CA SER A 129 8.66 -0.10 2.74
C SER A 129 7.72 -0.56 1.61
N GLU A 130 8.16 -1.48 0.76
CA GLU A 130 7.36 -1.98 -0.37
C GLU A 130 6.20 -2.85 0.09
N VAL A 131 6.41 -3.69 1.10
CA VAL A 131 5.34 -4.48 1.73
C VAL A 131 4.31 -3.56 2.38
N ASN A 132 4.75 -2.51 3.10
CA ASN A 132 3.86 -1.50 3.64
C ASN A 132 3.06 -0.80 2.54
N ALA A 133 3.71 -0.41 1.44
CA ALA A 133 3.02 0.20 0.30
C ALA A 133 2.00 -0.77 -0.32
N ALA A 134 2.32 -2.06 -0.42
CA ALA A 134 1.41 -3.09 -0.94
C ALA A 134 0.23 -3.36 0.01
N ILE A 135 0.45 -3.35 1.32
CA ILE A 135 -0.59 -3.46 2.34
C ILE A 135 -1.54 -2.26 2.25
N LEU A 136 -1.00 -1.04 2.24
CA LEU A 136 -1.80 0.19 2.07
C LEU A 136 -2.56 0.19 0.74
N SER A 137 -1.90 -0.22 -0.35
CA SER A 137 -2.51 -0.33 -1.67
C SER A 137 -3.58 -1.41 -1.73
N SER A 138 -3.44 -2.50 -0.97
CA SER A 138 -4.44 -3.57 -0.92
C SER A 138 -5.63 -3.21 -0.02
N PHE A 139 -5.48 -2.33 0.98
CA PHE A 139 -6.63 -1.62 1.57
C PHE A 139 -7.30 -0.73 0.55
N GLY A 140 -6.49 -0.09 -0.30
CA GLY A 140 -6.92 0.62 -1.49
C GLY A 140 -7.44 -0.26 -2.63
N LYS A 141 -7.38 -1.60 -2.60
CA LYS A 141 -7.95 -2.46 -3.68
C LYS A 141 -9.44 -2.78 -3.48
N VAL A 142 -10.02 -2.41 -2.34
CA VAL A 142 -11.46 -2.07 -2.25
C VAL A 142 -11.74 -0.68 -2.85
N CYS A 143 -10.73 -0.01 -3.40
CA CYS A 143 -10.85 1.30 -4.04
C CYS A 143 -10.04 1.35 -5.35
N TYR A 144 -10.56 0.71 -6.40
CA TYR A 144 -10.21 1.12 -7.76
C TYR A 144 -10.31 2.65 -7.82
N VAL A 145 -9.19 3.33 -8.10
CA VAL A 145 -9.01 4.80 -8.15
C VAL A 145 -8.64 5.47 -6.81
N CYS A 146 -7.39 5.33 -6.37
CA CYS A 146 -6.82 6.12 -5.27
C CYS A 146 -5.81 7.18 -5.73
N GLU A 147 -6.29 8.15 -6.51
CA GLU A 147 -5.80 9.55 -6.47
C GLU A 147 -6.52 10.34 -5.34
N LEU A 148 -6.90 9.60 -4.28
CA LEU A 148 -8.20 9.82 -3.64
C LEU A 148 -8.29 9.29 -2.21
N ILE A 149 -7.18 9.26 -1.46
CA ILE A 149 -7.25 9.06 -0.01
C ILE A 149 -6.88 10.38 0.67
N GLY A 150 -7.75 11.37 0.49
CA GLY A 150 -8.23 12.14 1.62
C GLY A 150 -9.65 11.64 1.92
N PRO A 151 -10.17 11.73 3.15
CA PRO A 151 -11.58 11.47 3.40
C PRO A 151 -12.37 12.28 2.36
N LYS A 152 -13.24 11.60 1.60
CA LYS A 152 -13.94 12.14 0.42
C LYS A 152 -14.49 13.56 0.68
N LEU A 153 -14.95 13.78 1.90
CA LEU A 153 -15.35 15.07 2.46
C LEU A 153 -14.24 16.14 2.42
N GLN A 154 -13.06 15.92 3.00
CA GLN A 154 -11.96 16.90 2.98
C GLN A 154 -11.55 17.31 1.55
N ARG A 155 -11.57 16.36 0.60
CA ARG A 155 -11.25 16.69 -0.80
C ARG A 155 -12.34 17.56 -1.43
N LEU A 156 -13.60 17.22 -1.20
CA LEU A 156 -14.73 18.03 -1.67
C LEU A 156 -14.73 19.42 -1.03
N LEU A 157 -14.42 19.52 0.27
CA LEU A 157 -14.28 20.79 0.99
C LEU A 157 -13.14 21.66 0.43
N LYS A 158 -11.98 21.06 0.12
CA LYS A 158 -10.88 21.77 -0.54
C LYS A 158 -11.27 22.29 -1.92
N LYS A 159 -11.94 21.46 -2.74
CA LYS A 159 -12.44 21.87 -4.06
C LYS A 159 -13.48 22.99 -3.94
N LEU A 160 -14.43 22.86 -3.02
CA LEU A 160 -15.44 23.87 -2.74
C LEU A 160 -14.79 25.21 -2.35
N THR A 161 -13.89 25.21 -1.37
CA THR A 161 -13.19 26.42 -0.90
C THR A 161 -12.43 27.11 -2.03
N LEU A 162 -11.74 26.33 -2.86
CA LEU A 162 -10.99 26.85 -4.01
C LEU A 162 -11.93 27.49 -5.05
N ASN A 163 -13.02 26.81 -5.39
CA ASN A 163 -13.99 27.31 -6.37
C ASN A 163 -14.69 28.58 -5.87
N GLN A 164 -15.09 28.62 -4.59
CA GLN A 164 -15.66 29.83 -3.97
C GLN A 164 -14.68 31.01 -4.07
N LYS A 165 -13.39 30.80 -3.78
CA LYS A 165 -12.35 31.83 -3.93
C LYS A 165 -12.22 32.32 -5.38
N GLN A 166 -12.25 31.41 -6.37
CA GLN A 166 -12.17 31.78 -7.79
C GLN A 166 -13.40 32.57 -8.27
N LEU A 167 -14.58 32.28 -7.70
CA LEU A 167 -15.80 33.04 -7.98
C LEU A 167 -15.76 34.43 -7.31
N ASP A 168 -15.23 34.50 -6.09
CA ASP A 168 -14.99 35.76 -5.37
C ASP A 168 -14.03 36.68 -6.17
N GLU A 169 -12.94 36.12 -6.70
CA GLU A 169 -11.97 36.84 -7.55
C GLU A 169 -12.58 37.39 -8.84
N ARG A 170 -13.66 36.79 -9.32
CA ARG A 170 -14.40 37.21 -10.52
C ARG A 170 -15.63 38.05 -10.21
N ALA A 171 -15.85 38.40 -8.94
CA ALA A 171 -16.98 39.18 -8.45
C ALA A 171 -18.36 38.64 -8.87
N TYR A 172 -18.51 37.31 -8.95
CA TYR A 172 -19.82 36.70 -9.18
C TYR A 172 -20.62 36.61 -7.88
N GLU A 173 -21.93 36.84 -7.98
CA GLU A 173 -22.87 36.52 -6.91
C GLU A 173 -23.25 35.04 -6.99
N TYR A 174 -23.06 34.30 -5.91
CA TYR A 174 -23.37 32.88 -5.85
C TYR A 174 -23.69 32.42 -4.41
N PRO A 175 -24.46 31.32 -4.23
CA PRO A 175 -24.73 30.76 -2.92
C PRO A 175 -23.45 30.22 -2.27
N ARG A 176 -23.12 30.73 -1.08
CA ARG A 176 -21.84 30.44 -0.41
C ARG A 176 -22.03 29.61 0.84
N MET A 177 -21.21 28.59 0.99
CA MET A 177 -21.08 27.86 2.25
C MET A 177 -20.06 28.58 3.14
N SER A 178 -20.53 29.23 4.21
CA SER A 178 -19.67 29.97 5.16
C SER A 178 -19.27 29.14 6.37
N ASP A 179 -20.17 28.26 6.84
CA ASP A 179 -19.89 27.28 7.89
C ASP A 179 -19.86 25.88 7.30
N MET A 180 -18.66 25.29 7.28
CA MET A 180 -18.41 23.96 6.74
C MET A 180 -18.94 22.84 7.65
N SER A 181 -19.26 23.13 8.90
CA SER A 181 -19.76 22.16 9.88
C SER A 181 -21.27 21.96 9.82
N THR A 182 -22.01 23.01 9.46
CA THR A 182 -23.47 22.97 9.27
C THR A 182 -23.88 22.70 7.83
N GLY A 183 -23.02 23.08 6.86
CA GLY A 183 -23.27 22.86 5.44
C GLY A 183 -24.35 23.76 4.85
N GLU A 184 -24.74 24.83 5.56
CA GLU A 184 -25.77 25.76 5.11
C GLU A 184 -25.24 26.73 4.04
N LEU A 185 -26.05 26.97 3.01
CA LEU A 185 -25.75 27.91 1.94
C LEU A 185 -26.42 29.26 2.21
N ILE A 186 -25.61 30.32 2.20
CA ILE A 186 -26.07 31.70 2.27
C ILE A 186 -26.20 32.21 0.84
N TYR A 187 -27.40 32.67 0.49
CA TYR A 187 -27.69 33.23 -0.83
C TYR A 187 -27.41 34.74 -0.80
N PRO A 188 -26.82 35.34 -1.86
CA PRO A 188 -26.77 36.78 -2.00
C PRO A 188 -28.19 37.35 -1.98
N GLU A 189 -28.40 38.49 -1.31
CA GLU A 189 -29.67 39.22 -1.42
C GLU A 189 -29.78 39.81 -2.84
N GLU A 190 -30.94 39.66 -3.48
CA GLU A 190 -31.23 40.19 -4.82
C GLU A 190 -31.12 41.72 -4.93
#